data_AF-A0A6P0LTI4-F1
#
_entry.id   AF-A0A6P0LTI4-F1
#
_cell.length_a   1.000
_cell.length_b   1.000
_cell.length_c   1.000
_cell.angle_alpha   90.00
_cell.angle_beta   90.00
_cell.angle_gamma   90.00
#
_symmetry.space_group_name_H-M   'P 1'
#
loop_
_entity.id
_entity.type
_entity.pdbx_description
1 polymer ?
#
loop_
_entity_poly.entity_id
_entity_poly.type
_entity_poly.pdbx_seq_one_letter_code
_entity_poly.pdbx_strand_id
1 'polypeptide(L)'
;TCDSDGKIDQFINLRDVKSLLELHPLRKAKEPGTISNSKSQIPNPKSKEPYYLGFFLVGAYQEIMGNLHNLFGDSNAVHIKLSPRGYEIEHVVKGDTITEVLGYVQYDTEDLVEGMRRRTEQALQEKRITLAESQRLLQNYERSLSSYTYFSS
;
A
#
# COMPACT_ATOMS: atom_id res chain seq x y z
N THR A 1 1.70 6.71 -9.29
CA THR A 1 3.14 6.75 -9.62
C THR A 1 3.59 8.21 -9.70
N CYS A 2 4.89 8.50 -9.61
CA CYS A 2 5.43 9.85 -9.85
C CYS A 2 5.54 10.21 -11.35
N ASP A 3 5.30 9.23 -12.22
CA ASP A 3 5.24 9.42 -13.67
C ASP A 3 3.89 10.00 -14.11
N SER A 4 3.93 11.02 -14.98
CA SER A 4 2.74 11.65 -15.55
C SER A 4 1.94 10.74 -16.48
N ASP A 5 2.58 9.70 -17.02
CA ASP A 5 1.93 8.72 -17.90
C ASP A 5 1.07 7.74 -17.10
N GLY A 6 1.23 7.66 -15.78
CA GLY A 6 0.44 6.82 -14.89
C GLY A 6 -0.96 7.36 -14.61
N LYS A 7 -1.73 7.65 -15.65
CA LYS A 7 -3.10 8.17 -15.61
C LYS A 7 -4.01 7.37 -16.56
N ILE A 8 -5.31 7.48 -16.34
CA ILE A 8 -6.32 6.91 -17.23
C ILE A 8 -6.89 8.07 -18.04
N ASP A 9 -6.72 8.03 -19.37
CA ASP A 9 -7.16 9.10 -20.27
C ASP A 9 -8.55 8.85 -20.88
N GLN A 10 -9.04 7.62 -20.81
CA GLN A 10 -10.25 7.18 -21.51
C GLN A 10 -11.13 6.30 -20.62
N PHE A 11 -12.43 6.58 -20.61
CA PHE A 11 -13.43 5.90 -19.80
C PHE A 11 -14.61 5.42 -20.65
N ILE A 12 -15.17 4.27 -20.29
CA ILE A 12 -16.29 3.64 -20.99
C ILE A 12 -17.56 4.50 -20.81
N ASN A 13 -18.30 4.75 -21.89
CA ASN A 13 -19.63 5.35 -21.88
C ASN A 13 -20.57 4.59 -22.84
N LEU A 14 -21.88 4.78 -22.71
CA LEU A 14 -22.92 3.98 -23.38
C LEU A 14 -22.85 3.97 -24.91
N ARG A 15 -22.29 5.03 -25.51
CA ARG A 15 -22.25 5.21 -26.97
C ARG A 15 -20.86 5.47 -27.53
N ASP A 16 -19.93 5.87 -26.67
CA ASP A 16 -18.58 6.31 -27.07
C ASP A 16 -17.65 6.28 -25.84
N VAL A 17 -16.43 6.81 -25.98
CA VAL A 17 -15.44 6.99 -24.91
C VAL A 17 -15.51 8.41 -24.34
N LYS A 18 -15.34 8.57 -23.02
CA LYS A 18 -15.21 9.88 -22.35
C LYS A 18 -13.77 10.11 -21.90
N SER A 19 -13.33 11.36 -21.86
CA SER A 19 -12.02 11.76 -21.28
C SER A 19 -12.06 11.97 -19.76
N LEU A 20 -13.22 11.77 -19.12
CA LEU A 20 -13.41 11.93 -17.68
C LEU A 20 -14.32 10.86 -17.11
N LEU A 21 -14.16 10.59 -15.81
CA LEU A 21 -15.02 9.72 -15.02
C LEU A 21 -15.84 10.54 -14.03
N GLU A 22 -17.16 10.43 -14.14
CA GLU A 22 -18.09 11.03 -13.18
C GLU A 22 -18.10 10.19 -11.90
N LEU A 23 -17.76 10.82 -10.76
CA LEU A 23 -17.64 10.16 -9.46
C LEU A 23 -18.48 10.87 -8.40
N HIS A 24 -18.94 10.11 -7.42
CA HIS A 24 -19.55 10.66 -6.21
C HIS A 24 -18.54 11.50 -5.41
N PRO A 25 -18.95 12.59 -4.74
CA PRO A 25 -18.08 13.35 -3.86
C PRO A 25 -17.48 12.48 -2.75
N LEU A 26 -16.21 12.74 -2.41
CA LEU A 26 -15.56 12.09 -1.26
C LEU A 26 -16.22 12.55 0.05
N ARG A 27 -16.67 11.59 0.85
CA ARG A 27 -17.33 11.84 2.14
C ARG A 27 -16.29 11.90 3.26
N LYS A 28 -16.56 12.73 4.27
CA LYS A 28 -15.79 12.72 5.53
C LYS A 28 -16.18 11.46 6.32
N ALA A 29 -15.20 10.83 6.97
CA ALA A 29 -15.48 9.71 7.86
C ALA A 29 -16.50 10.14 8.92
N LYS A 30 -17.57 9.36 9.06
CA LYS A 30 -18.52 9.56 10.16
C LYS A 30 -17.77 9.44 11.49
N GLU A 31 -18.06 10.34 12.42
CA GLU A 31 -17.60 10.19 13.80
C GLU A 31 -18.09 8.83 14.32
N PRO A 32 -17.21 8.01 14.95
CA PRO A 32 -17.63 6.74 15.53
C PRO A 32 -18.53 7.03 16.74
N GLY A 33 -19.84 7.01 16.51
CA GLY A 33 -20.87 7.19 17.51
C GLY A 33 -22.09 6.36 17.18
N THR A 34 -22.08 5.07 17.53
CA THR A 34 -23.11 4.33 18.28
C THR A 34 -22.82 2.83 18.20
N ILE A 35 -21.81 2.33 18.92
CA ILE A 35 -21.93 1.09 19.71
C ILE A 35 -21.13 1.31 21.00
N SER A 36 -21.82 1.10 22.11
CA SER A 36 -21.34 1.19 23.48
C SER A 36 -20.07 0.40 23.74
N ASN A 37 -19.17 1.02 24.50
CA ASN A 37 -18.09 0.42 25.30
C ASN A 37 -16.85 -0.06 24.54
N SER A 38 -15.92 0.85 24.24
CA SER A 38 -14.47 0.66 24.49
C SER A 38 -13.74 1.99 24.30
N LYS A 39 -13.00 2.39 25.34
CA LYS A 39 -12.24 3.64 25.38
C LYS A 39 -11.01 3.58 24.46
N SER A 40 -10.67 4.76 23.95
CA SER A 40 -9.41 5.12 23.31
C SER A 40 -9.30 4.88 21.80
N GLN A 41 -9.84 5.82 21.03
CA GLN A 41 -9.17 6.31 19.83
C GLN A 41 -9.49 7.80 19.70
N ILE A 42 -8.45 8.63 19.71
CA ILE A 42 -8.55 10.07 19.43
C ILE A 42 -9.12 10.21 18.02
N PRO A 43 -10.28 10.86 17.83
CA PRO A 43 -10.86 11.01 16.51
C PRO A 43 -9.92 11.87 15.65
N ASN A 44 -9.53 11.36 14.47
CA ASN A 44 -8.78 12.12 13.48
C ASN A 44 -9.79 12.92 12.63
N PRO A 45 -9.97 14.24 12.83
CA PRO A 45 -11.02 15.04 12.17
C PRO A 45 -10.83 15.21 10.65
N LYS A 46 -9.82 14.54 10.06
CA LYS A 46 -9.49 14.59 8.63
C LYS A 46 -9.62 13.25 7.90
N SER A 47 -10.00 12.15 8.55
CA SER A 47 -10.18 10.90 7.81
C SER A 47 -11.40 10.98 6.88
N LYS A 48 -11.22 10.57 5.62
CA LYS A 48 -12.31 10.42 4.65
C LYS A 48 -12.88 9.00 4.78
N GLU A 49 -14.14 8.79 4.42
CA GLU A 49 -14.66 7.43 4.27
C GLU A 49 -13.87 6.70 3.16
N PRO A 50 -13.61 5.39 3.29
CA PRO A 50 -12.99 4.61 2.23
C PRO A 50 -13.78 4.73 0.91
N TYR A 51 -13.07 4.97 -0.19
CA TYR A 51 -13.65 5.11 -1.52
C TYR A 51 -12.97 4.12 -2.47
N TYR A 52 -13.65 3.01 -2.74
CA TYR A 52 -13.11 1.94 -3.57
C TYR A 52 -13.46 2.19 -5.04
N LEU A 53 -12.47 2.00 -5.92
CA LEU A 53 -12.64 1.99 -7.36
C LEU A 53 -12.45 0.57 -7.89
N GLY A 54 -13.27 0.19 -8.86
CA GLY A 54 -13.21 -1.11 -9.52
C GLY A 54 -12.71 -0.97 -10.95
N PHE A 55 -11.77 -1.83 -11.33
CA PHE A 55 -11.28 -1.99 -12.68
C PHE A 55 -11.75 -3.34 -13.19
N PHE A 56 -12.44 -3.35 -14.33
CA PHE A 56 -13.05 -4.55 -14.89
C PHE A 56 -12.38 -4.91 -16.21
N LEU A 57 -12.52 -6.17 -16.63
CA LEU A 57 -11.94 -6.70 -17.87
C LEU A 57 -10.40 -6.68 -17.88
N VAL A 58 -9.78 -6.74 -16.70
CA VAL A 58 -8.31 -6.76 -16.53
C VAL A 58 -7.72 -8.18 -16.43
N GLY A 59 -8.54 -9.23 -16.56
CA GLY A 59 -8.10 -10.63 -16.35
C GLY A 59 -7.29 -11.25 -17.49
N ALA A 60 -6.97 -10.51 -18.54
CA ALA A 60 -6.13 -10.99 -19.65
C ALA A 60 -4.94 -10.06 -19.83
N TYR A 61 -3.75 -10.64 -20.00
CA TYR A 61 -2.44 -9.97 -20.19
C TYR A 61 -1.92 -9.11 -19.03
N GLN A 62 -2.79 -8.38 -18.31
CA GLN A 62 -2.36 -7.34 -17.37
C GLN A 62 -1.52 -7.85 -16.20
N GLU A 63 -1.79 -9.07 -15.72
CA GLU A 63 -1.03 -9.67 -14.62
C GLU A 63 0.42 -9.98 -15.02
N ILE A 64 0.64 -10.49 -16.24
CA ILE A 64 1.97 -10.92 -16.69
C ILE A 64 2.77 -9.76 -17.30
N MET A 65 2.08 -8.76 -17.88
CA MET A 65 2.73 -7.62 -18.52
C MET A 65 3.03 -6.47 -17.56
N GLY A 66 2.71 -6.62 -16.27
CA GLY A 66 3.06 -5.66 -15.23
C GLY A 66 4.57 -5.46 -15.11
N ASN A 67 4.96 -4.26 -14.68
CA ASN A 67 6.35 -3.94 -14.35
C ASN A 67 6.44 -3.33 -12.95
N LEU A 68 7.66 -3.27 -12.42
CA LEU A 68 7.96 -2.73 -11.10
C LEU A 68 8.23 -1.21 -11.18
N HIS A 69 7.39 -0.45 -11.88
CA HIS A 69 7.60 0.99 -12.03
C HIS A 69 7.50 1.68 -10.66
N ASN A 70 8.54 2.41 -10.26
CA ASN A 70 8.73 2.93 -8.90
C ASN A 70 8.76 1.86 -7.79
N LEU A 71 9.15 0.62 -8.14
CA LEU A 71 9.24 -0.50 -7.19
C LEU A 71 7.90 -0.83 -6.50
N PHE A 72 6.78 -0.49 -7.14
CA PHE A 72 5.49 -1.06 -6.77
C PHE A 72 5.46 -2.49 -7.28
N GLY A 73 5.40 -3.44 -6.35
CA GLY A 73 5.33 -4.86 -6.67
C GLY A 73 3.90 -5.33 -6.89
N ASP A 74 3.73 -6.64 -6.91
CA ASP A 74 2.45 -7.25 -7.19
C ASP A 74 1.39 -6.88 -6.15
N SER A 75 0.15 -6.80 -6.61
CA SER A 75 -0.99 -6.52 -5.75
C SER A 75 -1.52 -7.78 -5.06
N ASN A 76 -2.17 -7.65 -3.91
CA ASN A 76 -2.88 -8.78 -3.32
C ASN A 76 -3.97 -9.31 -4.27
N ALA A 77 -3.96 -10.61 -4.54
CA ALA A 77 -4.99 -11.28 -5.34
C ALA A 77 -5.77 -12.29 -4.49
N VAL A 78 -7.08 -12.37 -4.72
CA VAL A 78 -7.99 -13.22 -3.95
C VAL A 78 -8.87 -14.01 -4.91
N HIS A 79 -8.94 -15.32 -4.74
CA HIS A 79 -9.87 -16.17 -5.47
C HIS A 79 -11.17 -16.30 -4.67
N ILE A 80 -12.27 -15.82 -5.27
CA ILE A 80 -13.59 -15.83 -4.66
C ILE A 80 -14.45 -16.85 -5.39
N LYS A 81 -15.04 -17.77 -4.63
CA LYS A 81 -15.99 -18.75 -5.14
C LYS A 81 -17.39 -18.44 -4.66
N LEU A 82 -18.35 -18.48 -5.58
CA LEU A 82 -19.75 -18.19 -5.29
C LEU A 82 -20.53 -19.48 -5.03
N SER A 83 -21.42 -19.44 -4.05
CA SER A 83 -22.35 -20.50 -3.69
C SER A 83 -23.76 -19.94 -3.50
N PRO A 84 -24.81 -20.78 -3.48
CA PRO A 84 -26.16 -20.33 -3.16
C PRO A 84 -26.30 -19.69 -1.77
N ARG A 85 -25.34 -19.88 -0.87
CA ARG A 85 -25.34 -19.32 0.50
C ARG A 85 -24.52 -18.03 0.64
N GLY A 86 -23.84 -17.58 -0.42
CA GLY A 86 -22.96 -16.40 -0.40
C GLY A 86 -21.66 -16.64 -1.15
N TYR A 87 -20.57 -16.03 -0.69
CA TYR A 87 -19.24 -16.20 -1.27
C TYR A 87 -18.26 -16.78 -0.24
N GLU A 88 -17.25 -17.50 -0.72
CA GLU A 88 -16.12 -17.98 0.06
C GLU A 88 -14.80 -17.49 -0.56
N ILE A 89 -13.85 -17.11 0.29
CA ILE A 89 -12.48 -16.83 -0.13
C ILE A 89 -11.73 -18.16 -0.15
N GLU A 90 -11.38 -18.63 -1.33
CA GLU A 90 -10.74 -19.93 -1.53
C GLU A 90 -9.22 -19.83 -1.39
N HIS A 91 -8.63 -18.77 -1.95
CA HIS A 91 -7.17 -18.58 -1.97
C HIS A 91 -6.82 -17.10 -1.87
N VAL A 92 -5.72 -16.79 -1.19
CA VAL A 92 -5.17 -15.44 -1.06
C VAL A 92 -3.70 -15.48 -1.47
N VAL A 93 -3.36 -14.75 -2.52
CA VAL A 93 -1.99 -14.45 -2.91
C VAL A 93 -1.65 -13.08 -2.34
N LYS A 94 -0.64 -13.03 -1.46
CA LYS A 94 -0.14 -11.76 -0.93
C LYS A 94 0.67 -11.06 -2.02
N GLY A 95 0.48 -9.76 -2.13
CA GLY A 95 1.33 -8.92 -2.97
C GLY A 95 2.69 -8.68 -2.32
N ASP A 96 3.60 -8.08 -3.08
CA ASP A 96 5.01 -7.97 -2.69
C ASP A 96 5.25 -6.93 -1.58
N THR A 97 6.18 -7.29 -0.71
CA THR A 97 6.84 -6.43 0.26
C THR A 97 7.99 -5.65 -0.37
N ILE A 98 8.46 -4.58 0.30
CA ILE A 98 9.63 -3.82 -0.15
C ILE A 98 10.87 -4.72 -0.25
N THR A 99 11.04 -5.66 0.70
CA THR A 99 12.12 -6.66 0.67
C THR A 99 12.10 -7.51 -0.61
N GLU A 100 10.95 -8.04 -1.00
CA GLU A 100 10.84 -8.87 -2.21
C GLU A 100 11.18 -8.07 -3.46
N VAL A 101 10.66 -6.85 -3.59
CA VAL A 101 10.95 -5.99 -4.74
C VAL A 101 12.42 -5.58 -4.81
N LEU A 102 13.05 -5.28 -3.67
CA LEU A 102 14.49 -5.00 -3.62
C LEU A 102 15.33 -6.22 -4.01
N GLY A 103 14.87 -7.42 -3.67
CA GLY A 103 15.48 -8.67 -4.12
C GLY A 103 15.46 -8.82 -5.65
N TYR A 104 14.37 -8.44 -6.32
CA TYR A 104 14.28 -8.47 -7.79
C TYR A 104 15.33 -7.59 -8.47
N VAL A 105 15.70 -6.47 -7.85
CA VAL A 105 16.76 -5.55 -8.32
C VAL A 105 18.12 -5.83 -7.69
N GLN A 106 18.32 -7.03 -7.14
CA GLN A 106 19.58 -7.55 -6.62
C GLN A 106 20.15 -6.81 -5.41
N TYR A 107 19.29 -6.17 -4.61
CA TYR A 107 19.68 -5.67 -3.30
C TYR A 107 19.51 -6.76 -2.24
N ASP A 108 20.51 -6.89 -1.38
CA ASP A 108 20.43 -7.70 -0.19
C ASP A 108 19.91 -6.85 0.98
N THR A 109 18.77 -7.24 1.54
CA THR A 109 18.16 -6.49 2.65
C THR A 109 18.92 -6.60 3.95
N GLU A 110 19.65 -7.69 4.19
CA GLU A 110 20.50 -7.84 5.38
C GLU A 110 21.65 -6.84 5.31
N ASP A 111 22.28 -6.70 4.13
CA ASP A 111 23.32 -5.69 3.89
C ASP A 111 22.80 -4.26 4.08
N LEU A 112 21.56 -3.98 3.63
CA LEU A 112 20.92 -2.68 3.81
C LEU A 112 20.68 -2.36 5.29
N VAL A 113 20.17 -3.32 6.05
CA VAL A 113 19.93 -3.19 7.50
C VAL A 113 21.26 -2.98 8.24
N GLU A 114 22.28 -3.77 7.93
CA GLU A 114 23.62 -3.64 8.53
C GLU A 114 24.26 -2.29 8.19
N GLY A 115 24.11 -1.83 6.94
CA GLY A 115 24.55 -0.51 6.51
C GLY A 115 23.87 0.62 7.30
N MET A 116 22.56 0.52 7.53
CA MET A 116 21.81 1.47 8.35
C MET A 116 22.21 1.41 9.83
N ARG A 117 22.49 0.22 10.37
CA ARG A 117 22.98 0.05 11.74
C ARG A 117 24.28 0.80 11.95
N ARG A 118 25.29 0.59 11.09
CA ARG A 118 26.60 1.27 11.17
C ARG A 118 26.47 2.79 11.09
N ARG A 119 25.64 3.31 10.17
CA ARG A 119 25.40 4.77 10.04
C ARG A 119 24.73 5.36 11.29
N THR A 120 23.83 4.60 11.91
CA THR A 120 23.12 5.02 13.12
C THR A 120 24.06 5.03 14.33
N GLU A 121 24.96 4.04 14.44
CA GLU A 121 25.99 4.00 15.48
C GLU A 121 26.96 5.18 15.38
N GLN A 122 27.41 5.51 14.16
CA GLN A 122 28.24 6.68 13.93
C GLN A 122 27.51 7.98 14.34
N ALA A 123 26.24 8.12 13.98
CA ALA A 123 25.43 9.28 14.35
C ALA A 123 25.25 9.43 15.87
N LEU A 124 25.16 8.31 16.59
CA LEU A 124 25.10 8.29 18.05
C LEU A 124 26.43 8.74 18.67
N GLN A 125 27.58 8.26 18.15
CA GLN A 125 28.91 8.68 18.60
C GLN A 125 29.15 10.19 18.39
N GLU A 126 28.68 10.73 17.26
CA GLU A 126 28.75 12.15 16.91
C GLU A 126 27.69 13.00 17.65
N LYS A 127 26.89 12.39 18.54
CA LYS A 127 25.81 13.05 19.31
C LYS A 127 24.77 13.77 18.45
N ARG A 128 24.55 13.32 17.22
CA ARG A 128 23.51 13.86 16.31
C ARG A 128 22.12 13.29 16.61
N ILE A 129 22.08 12.12 17.22
CA ILE A 129 20.86 11.43 17.66
C ILE A 129 21.07 10.83 19.05
N THR A 130 19.97 10.56 19.75
CA THR A 130 19.94 9.84 21.01
C THR A 130 19.86 8.33 20.81
N LEU A 131 20.12 7.55 21.87
CA LEU A 131 19.98 6.09 21.84
C LEU A 131 18.53 5.66 21.52
N ALA A 132 17.54 6.36 22.07
CA ALA A 132 16.13 6.06 21.83
C ALA A 132 15.73 6.33 20.37
N GLU A 133 16.24 7.42 19.78
CA GLU A 133 16.02 7.74 18.36
C GLU A 133 16.70 6.73 17.43
N SER A 134 17.92 6.29 17.78
CA SER A 134 18.63 5.23 17.06
C SER A 134 17.83 3.92 17.00
N GLN A 135 17.34 3.45 18.15
CA GLN A 135 16.50 2.24 18.22
C GLN A 135 15.21 2.40 17.41
N ARG A 136 14.54 3.55 17.52
CA ARG A 136 13.32 3.83 16.77
C ARG A 136 13.58 3.88 15.27
N LEU A 137 14.70 4.44 14.83
CA LEU A 137 15.08 4.51 13.42
C LEU A 137 15.28 3.11 12.82
N LEU A 138 16.05 2.26 13.50
CA LEU A 138 16.30 0.89 13.03
C LEU A 138 15.03 0.05 12.99
N GLN A 139 14.23 0.09 14.05
CA GLN A 139 12.95 -0.62 14.09
C GLN A 139 11.99 -0.16 12.98
N ASN A 140 11.94 1.15 12.71
CA ASN A 140 11.14 1.69 11.62
C ASN A 140 11.66 1.22 10.27
N TYR A 141 12.97 1.23 10.06
CA TYR A 141 13.59 0.81 8.80
C TYR A 141 13.31 -0.66 8.49
N GLU A 142 13.53 -1.56 9.45
CA GLU A 142 13.23 -3.00 9.32
C GLU A 142 11.73 -3.24 9.06
N ARG A 143 10.87 -2.56 9.82
CA ARG A 143 9.42 -2.64 9.61
C ARG A 143 9.03 -2.20 8.21
N SER A 144 9.58 -1.08 7.73
CA SER A 144 9.32 -0.57 6.39
C SER A 144 9.75 -1.56 5.31
N LEU A 145 10.92 -2.19 5.43
CA LEU A 145 11.35 -3.23 4.48
C LEU A 145 10.37 -4.41 4.41
N SER A 146 9.85 -4.85 5.55
CA SER A 146 8.83 -5.92 5.60
C SER A 146 7.42 -5.50 5.21
N SER A 147 7.20 -4.20 4.95
CA SER A 147 5.87 -3.67 4.64
C SER A 147 5.51 -3.86 3.17
N TYR A 148 4.20 -3.85 2.90
CA TYR A 148 3.66 -3.86 1.54
C TYR A 148 4.13 -2.64 0.75
N THR A 149 4.34 -2.81 -0.56
CA THR A 149 4.89 -1.78 -1.45
C THR A 149 3.95 -0.59 -1.68
N TYR A 150 2.65 -0.76 -1.46
CA TYR A 150 1.65 0.31 -1.62
C TYR A 150 1.42 1.10 -0.33
N PHE A 151 0.94 2.34 -0.48
CA PHE A 151 0.70 3.24 0.64
C PHE A 151 -0.41 2.76 1.58
N SER A 152 -0.14 2.87 2.88
CA SER A 152 -1.15 2.78 3.94
C SER A 152 -1.45 4.16 4.52
N SER A 153 -2.72 4.46 4.80
CA SER A 153 -3.17 5.70 5.46
C SER A 153 -3.16 5.62 6.97
#